data_AF-A0A9P5CQ36-F1
#
_entry.id   AF-A0A9P5CQ36-F1
#
_cell.length_a   1.000
_cell.length_b   1.000
_cell.length_c   1.000
_cell.angle_alpha   90.00
_cell.angle_beta   90.00
_cell.angle_gamma   90.00
#
_symmetry.space_group_name_H-M   'P 1'
#
loop_
_entity.id
_entity.type
_entity.pdbx_description
1 polymer ?
#
loop_
_entity_poly.entity_id
_entity_poly.type
_entity_poly.pdbx_seq_one_letter_code
_entity_poly.pdbx_strand_id
1 'polypeptide(L)' 'MCRMVIFSGKCIRCGSYYTIPELEQRISCLEAKNNGGFGDCHKGVNYDQHDPALECGPCSAAMGMGDGNSDELVA' A
#
# COMPACT_ATOMS: atom_id res chain seq x y z
N MET A 1 4.71 -19.92 7.22
CA MET A 1 5.20 -18.80 6.39
C MET A 1 4.32 -17.62 6.69
N CYS A 2 4.91 -16.45 6.87
CA CYS A 2 4.15 -15.21 6.87
C CYS A 2 3.75 -14.88 5.43
N ARG A 3 2.65 -14.16 5.23
CA ARG A 3 2.20 -13.71 3.91
C ARG A 3 2.12 -12.19 3.90
N MET A 4 2.67 -11.58 2.87
CA MET A 4 2.56 -10.15 2.59
C MET A 4 1.98 -9.94 1.19
N VAL A 5 0.92 -9.15 1.09
CA VAL A 5 0.32 -8.73 -0.17
C VAL A 5 0.71 -7.27 -0.40
N ILE A 6 1.31 -6.98 -1.55
CA ILE A 6 1.76 -5.64 -1.93
C ILE A 6 1.04 -5.23 -3.19
N PHE A 7 0.45 -4.04 -3.18
CA PHE A 7 -0.12 -3.43 -4.39
C PHE A 7 0.86 -2.40 -4.94
N SER A 8 1.38 -2.69 -6.12
CA SER A 8 2.36 -1.83 -6.78
C SER A 8 2.37 -2.07 -8.27
N GLY A 9 2.52 -0.99 -9.03
CA GLY A 9 2.44 -1.04 -10.48
C GLY A 9 2.79 0.29 -11.10
N LYS A 10 2.48 0.44 -12.40
CA LYS A 10 2.64 1.71 -13.09
C LYS A 10 1.31 2.46 -13.10
N CYS A 11 1.36 3.75 -12.78
CA CYS A 11 0.19 4.61 -12.86
C CYS A 11 -0.35 4.61 -14.30
N ILE A 12 -1.64 4.33 -14.45
CA ILE A 12 -2.30 4.28 -15.77
C ILE A 12 -2.27 5.63 -16.51
N ARG A 13 -2.04 6.73 -15.77
CA ARG A 13 -2.05 8.09 -16.31
C ARG A 13 -0.67 8.63 -16.64
N CYS A 14 0.28 8.57 -15.70
CA CYS A 14 1.61 9.16 -15.87
C CYS A 14 2.71 8.12 -16.11
N GLY A 15 2.42 6.82 -16.00
CA GLY A 15 3.37 5.73 -16.20
C GLY A 15 4.40 5.56 -15.08
N SER A 16 4.43 6.45 -14.08
CA SER A 16 5.32 6.35 -12.93
C SER A 16 5.01 5.12 -12.09
N TYR A 17 6.05 4.43 -11.62
CA TYR A 17 5.91 3.33 -10.68
C TYR A 17 5.48 3.85 -9.31
N TYR A 18 4.55 3.16 -8.66
CA TYR A 18 4.07 3.51 -7.33
C TYR A 18 3.63 2.26 -6.56
N THR A 19 3.56 2.42 -5.24
CA THR A 19 2.99 1.45 -4.30
C THR A 19 1.75 2.06 -3.64
N ILE A 20 0.84 1.23 -3.15
CA ILE A 20 -0.33 1.66 -2.36
C ILE A 20 -0.22 1.05 -0.96
N PRO A 21 0.50 1.70 -0.02
CA PRO A 21 0.74 1.18 1.32
C PRO A 21 -0.55 0.88 2.11
N GLU A 22 -1.62 1.61 1.83
CA GLU A 22 -2.92 1.47 2.50
C GLU A 22 -3.62 0.16 2.17
N LEU A 23 -3.27 -0.46 1.03
CA LEU A 23 -3.80 -1.76 0.60
C LEU A 23 -2.88 -2.93 0.96
N GLU A 24 -1.72 -2.66 1.57
CA GLU A 24 -0.81 -3.72 1.97
C GLU A 24 -1.43 -4.58 3.09
N GLN A 25 -1.35 -5.89 2.91
CA GLN A 25 -1.86 -6.85 3.88
C GLN A 25 -0.74 -7.73 4.38
N ARG A 26 -0.72 -7.98 5.69
CA ARG A 26 0.31 -8.81 6.35
C ARG A 26 -0.33 -9.80 7.30
N ILE A 27 0.05 -11.07 7.15
CA ILE A 27 -0.43 -12.19 7.96
C ILE A 27 0.79 -12.91 8.52
N SER A 28 1.00 -12.79 9.83
CA SER A 28 2.03 -13.56 10.53
C SER A 28 1.60 -15.01 10.67
N CYS A 29 2.54 -15.94 10.49
CA CYS A 29 2.30 -17.31 10.93
C CYS A 29 2.45 -17.44 12.45
N LEU A 30 2.02 -18.58 13.01
CA LEU A 30 2.04 -18.81 14.45
C LEU A 30 3.45 -18.68 15.06
N GLU A 31 4.46 -19.21 14.38
CA GLU A 31 5.87 -19.13 14.82
C GLU A 31 6.35 -17.67 14.92
N ALA A 32 6.16 -16.88 13.86
CA ALA A 32 6.47 -15.45 13.83
C ALA A 32 5.70 -14.66 14.90
N LYS A 33 4.44 -15.03 15.16
CA LYS A 33 3.64 -14.43 16.24
C LYS A 33 4.24 -14.74 17.62
N ASN A 34 4.74 -15.96 17.83
CA ASN A 34 5.37 -16.37 19.08
C ASN A 34 6.76 -15.75 19.26
N ASN A 35 7.49 -15.50 18.17
CA ASN A 35 8.81 -14.87 18.20
C ASN A 35 8.74 -13.33 18.31
N GLY A 36 7.57 -12.73 18.06
CA GLY A 36 7.34 -11.30 18.23
C GLY A 36 7.68 -10.44 17.01
N GLY A 37 8.01 -11.04 15.87
CA GLY A 37 8.39 -10.34 14.64
C GLY A 37 7.74 -10.92 13.40
N PHE A 38 7.20 -10.07 12.51
CA PHE A 38 6.75 -10.53 11.20
C PHE A 38 7.94 -11.06 10.40
N GLY A 39 7.78 -12.25 9.81
CA GLY A 39 8.86 -12.92 9.08
C GLY A 39 9.84 -13.69 9.95
N ASP A 40 9.75 -13.58 11.28
CA ASP A 40 10.57 -14.34 12.23
C ASP A 40 10.05 -15.79 12.37
N CYS A 41 10.13 -16.53 11.27
CA CYS A 41 9.75 -17.93 11.22
C CYS A 41 10.63 -18.67 10.23
N HIS A 42 10.85 -19.96 10.45
CA HIS A 42 11.70 -20.78 9.58
C HIS A 42 11.28 -20.75 8.10
N LYS A 43 9.97 -20.64 7.84
CA LYS A 43 9.41 -20.59 6.46
C LYS A 43 9.46 -19.19 5.82
N GLY A 44 9.98 -18.18 6.50
CA GLY A 44 10.12 -16.81 6.01
C GLY A 44 8.80 -16.12 5.62
N VAL A 45 8.92 -15.11 4.75
CA VAL A 45 7.81 -14.31 4.21
C VAL A 45 7.58 -14.65 2.75
N ASN A 46 6.33 -14.94 2.39
CA ASN A 46 5.88 -14.99 1.00
C ASN A 46 5.33 -13.62 0.59
N TYR A 47 5.91 -13.04 -0.46
CA TYR A 47 5.51 -11.76 -1.03
C TYR A 47 4.65 -11.99 -2.28
N ASP A 48 3.44 -11.43 -2.26
CA ASP A 48 2.45 -11.54 -3.33
C ASP A 48 2.17 -10.13 -3.88
N GLN A 49 2.73 -9.82 -5.04
CA GLN A 49 2.67 -8.49 -5.65
C GLN A 49 1.57 -8.43 -6.71
N HIS A 50 0.69 -7.44 -6.61
CA HIS A 50 -0.41 -7.20 -7.54
C HIS A 50 -0.32 -5.80 -8.16
N ASP A 51 -0.51 -5.71 -9.47
CA ASP A 51 -0.71 -4.42 -10.15
C ASP A 51 -2.17 -3.99 -9.96
N PRO A 52 -2.43 -2.87 -9.26
CA PRO A 52 -3.79 -2.40 -9.04
C PRO A 52 -4.44 -1.81 -10.31
N ALA A 53 -3.67 -1.49 -11.35
CA ALA A 53 -4.15 -0.78 -12.55
C ALA A 53 -4.93 0.51 -12.23
N LEU A 54 -4.48 1.26 -11.21
CA LEU A 54 -5.08 2.51 -10.75
C LEU A 54 -4.21 3.73 -11.10
N GLU A 55 -4.74 4.92 -10.82
CA GLU A 55 -3.94 6.14 -10.78
C GLU A 55 -3.13 6.19 -9.48
N CYS A 56 -1.92 6.77 -9.54
CA CYS A 56 -1.17 7.08 -8.33
C CYS A 56 -1.81 8.26 -7.57
N GLY A 57 -1.51 8.39 -6.27
CA GLY A 57 -2.08 9.43 -5.40
C GLY A 57 -2.06 10.84 -6.02
N PRO A 58 -0.93 11.34 -6.56
CA PRO A 58 -0.88 12.65 -7.21
C PRO A 58 -1.81 12.79 -8.43
N CYS A 59 -1.91 11.78 -9.29
CA CYS A 59 -2.79 11.79 -10.45
C CYS A 59 -4.27 11.78 -10.05
N SER A 60 -4.61 10.96 -9.04
CA SER A 60 -5.97 10.89 -8.51
C SER A 60 -6.37 12.20 -7.81
N ALA A 61 -5.46 12.82 -7.04
CA ALA A 61 -5.71 14.09 -6.35
C ALA A 61 -5.89 15.26 -7.33
N ALA A 62 -5.16 15.26 -8.46
CA ALA A 62 -5.31 16.27 -9.50
C ALA A 62 -6.71 16.28 -10.15
N MET A 63 -7.45 15.17 -10.08
CA MET A 63 -8.85 15.07 -10.56
C MET A 63 -9.88 15.42 -9.48
N GLY A 64 -9.49 15.29 -8.20
CA GLY A 64 -10.35 15.57 -7.03
C GLY A 64 -10.31 17.03 -6.57
N MET A 65 -9.42 17.85 -7.12
CA MET A 65 -9.41 19.31 -6.96
C MET A 65 -10.50 19.93 -7.85
N GLY A 66 -11.74 19.59 -7.53
CA GLY A 66 -12.94 19.99 -8.27
C GLY A 66 -14.13 20.37 -7.39
N ASP A 67 -14.16 20.04 -6.09
CA ASP A 67 -15.16 20.56 -5.14
C ASP A 67 -14.69 20.33 -3.69
N GLY A 68 -14.34 21.42 -3.00
CA GLY A 68 -13.90 21.43 -1.60
C GLY A 68 -13.31 22.79 -1.21
N ASN A 69 -14.17 23.81 -1.24
CA ASN A 69 -13.90 25.21 -0.89
C ASN A 69 -13.04 25.40 0.38
N SER A 70 -12.19 26.41 0.29
CA SER A 70 -11.25 26.99 1.25
C SER A 70 -11.85 27.54 2.55
N ASP A 71 -10.95 27.77 3.52
CA ASP A 71 -11.04 28.61 4.74
C ASP A 71 -11.64 28.02 6.03
N GLU A 72 -10.75 27.60 6.95
CA GLU A 72 -10.66 28.10 8.34
C GLU A 72 -9.27 27.68 8.89
N LEU A 73 -8.22 28.50 8.80
CA LEU A 73 -7.87 29.69 9.59
C LEU A 73 -7.44 29.39 11.05
N VAL A 74 -6.11 29.38 11.25
CA VAL A 74 -5.36 29.99 12.36
C VAL A 74 -5.87 29.80 13.81
N ALA A 75 -5.16 28.99 14.60
CA ALA A 75 -4.61 29.32 15.93
C ALA A 75 -3.89 28.11 16.56
#